data_AF-A0AAW5LN91-F1
#
_entry.id   AF-A0AAW5LN91-F1
#
_cell.length_a   1.000
_cell.length_b   1.000
_cell.length_c   1.000
_cell.angle_alpha   90.00
_cell.angle_beta   90.00
_cell.angle_gamma   90.00
#
_symmetry.space_group_name_H-M   'P 1'
#
loop_
_entity.id
_entity.type
_entity.pdbx_description
1 polymer ?
#
loop_
_entity_poly.entity_id
_entity_poly.type
_entity_poly.pdbx_seq_one_letter_code
_entity_poly.pdbx_strand_id
1 'polypeptide(L)'
;MITIQLDEELLTALVFAAAQSSCGFNRNTLQENQLWHLHCCDYNEPVYEVAKQINLDDIQDESYRAYFQEVKAKGDKYYSEVEENEKQN
;
A
#
# COMPACT_ATOMS: atom_id res chain seq x y z
N MET A 1 -13.22 -15.49 7.44
CA MET A 1 -12.24 -14.78 6.60
C MET A 1 -12.71 -14.91 5.17
N ILE A 2 -12.94 -13.79 4.48
CA ILE A 2 -13.31 -13.79 3.06
C ILE A 2 -12.05 -13.36 2.32
N THR A 3 -11.56 -14.20 1.42
CA THR A 3 -10.44 -13.85 0.52
C THR A 3 -11.04 -13.45 -0.82
N ILE A 4 -10.71 -12.25 -1.28
CA ILE A 4 -11.10 -11.75 -2.59
C ILE A 4 -9.87 -11.84 -3.48
N GLN A 5 -9.97 -12.55 -4.60
CA GLN A 5 -8.95 -12.50 -5.64
C GLN A 5 -9.21 -11.29 -6.53
N LEU A 6 -8.20 -10.43 -6.64
CA LEU A 6 -8.17 -9.32 -7.58
C LEU A 6 -7.07 -9.61 -8.59
N ASP A 7 -7.30 -9.26 -9.84
CA ASP A 7 -6.18 -9.12 -10.78
C ASP A 7 -5.28 -7.93 -10.38
N GLU A 8 -4.09 -7.88 -10.95
CA GLU A 8 -3.09 -6.85 -10.61
C GLU A 8 -3.57 -5.43 -10.95
N GLU A 9 -4.42 -5.27 -11.98
CA GLU A 9 -4.98 -3.98 -12.37
C GLU A 9 -5.96 -3.45 -11.32
N LEU A 10 -6.90 -4.29 -10.87
CA LEU A 10 -7.85 -3.99 -9.82
C LEU A 10 -7.16 -3.78 -8.47
N LEU A 11 -6.15 -4.59 -8.15
CA LEU A 11 -5.33 -4.41 -6.95
C LEU A 11 -4.64 -3.04 -6.96
N THR A 12 -4.06 -2.68 -8.10
CA THR A 12 -3.40 -1.38 -8.29
C THR A 12 -4.40 -0.23 -8.18
N ALA A 13 -5.58 -0.36 -8.78
CA ALA A 13 -6.65 0.62 -8.67
C ALA A 13 -7.13 0.81 -7.23
N LEU A 14 -7.25 -0.27 -6.45
CA LEU A 14 -7.60 -0.22 -5.03
C LEU A 14 -6.58 0.57 -4.21
N VAL A 15 -5.30 0.34 -4.46
CA VAL A 15 -4.22 1.02 -3.74
C VAL A 15 -4.16 2.50 -4.13
N PHE A 16 -4.34 2.83 -5.41
CA PHE A 16 -4.48 4.22 -5.84
C PHE A 16 -5.70 4.92 -5.23
N ALA A 17 -6.83 4.22 -5.13
CA ALA A 17 -8.04 4.75 -4.48
C ALA A 17 -7.81 5.00 -2.99
N ALA A 18 -7.15 4.06 -2.29
CA ALA A 18 -6.75 4.22 -0.90
C ALA A 18 -5.89 5.49 -0.75
N ALA A 19 -4.81 5.62 -1.51
CA ALA A 19 -3.94 6.79 -1.48
C ALA A 19 -4.68 8.09 -1.81
N GLN A 20 -5.53 8.10 -2.84
CA GLN A 20 -6.29 9.28 -3.22
C GLN A 20 -7.25 9.74 -2.12
N SER A 21 -7.81 8.79 -1.36
CA SER A 21 -8.71 9.11 -0.25
C SER A 21 -7.99 9.68 0.98
N SER A 22 -6.69 9.42 1.14
CA SER A 22 -6.04 9.53 2.45
C SER A 22 -4.73 10.34 2.48
N CYS A 23 -4.04 10.53 1.35
CA CYS A 23 -2.77 11.25 1.28
C CYS A 23 -2.75 12.36 0.21
N GLY A 24 -3.90 12.69 -0.38
CA GLY A 24 -4.02 13.74 -1.40
C GLY A 24 -3.36 13.39 -2.75
N PHE A 25 -2.99 12.11 -2.93
CA PHE A 25 -2.50 11.58 -4.20
C PHE A 25 -3.57 11.74 -5.29
N ASN A 26 -3.19 12.27 -6.45
CA ASN A 26 -4.12 12.50 -7.55
C ASN A 26 -3.84 11.52 -8.70
N ARG A 27 -4.58 10.41 -8.78
CA ARG A 27 -4.42 9.41 -9.86
C ARG A 27 -4.54 10.00 -11.27
N ASN A 28 -5.28 11.10 -11.43
CA ASN A 28 -5.47 11.75 -12.73
C ASN A 28 -4.19 12.40 -13.28
N THR A 29 -3.13 12.54 -12.47
CA THR A 29 -1.84 13.05 -12.96
C THR A 29 -0.98 11.95 -13.61
N LEU A 30 -1.41 10.69 -13.57
CA LEU A 30 -0.67 9.55 -14.13
C LEU A 30 -1.31 9.03 -15.41
N GLN A 31 -0.49 8.74 -16.41
CA GLN A 31 -0.92 8.12 -17.67
C GLN A 31 -0.97 6.59 -17.59
N GLU A 32 -0.18 5.99 -16.69
CA GLU A 32 -0.04 4.54 -16.52
C GLU A 32 -0.08 4.17 -15.03
N ASN A 33 -0.13 2.87 -14.74
CA ASN A 33 -0.04 2.33 -13.40
C ASN A 33 1.40 2.41 -12.87
N GLN A 34 1.81 3.62 -12.50
CA GLN A 34 3.14 3.94 -12.00
C GLN A 34 3.14 3.93 -10.47
N LEU A 35 3.16 2.73 -9.86
CA LEU A 35 3.07 2.52 -8.42
C LEU A 35 4.13 3.30 -7.62
N TRP A 36 5.32 3.56 -8.18
CA TRP A 36 6.35 4.37 -7.53
C TRP A 36 5.91 5.80 -7.17
N HIS A 37 4.87 6.35 -7.81
CA HIS A 37 4.32 7.65 -7.38
C HIS A 37 3.61 7.60 -6.03
N LEU A 38 3.26 6.41 -5.55
CA LEU A 38 2.66 6.20 -4.24
C LEU A 38 3.69 6.25 -3.10
N HIS A 39 4.99 6.40 -3.39
CA HIS A 39 6.02 6.52 -2.36
C HIS A 39 5.76 7.67 -1.37
N CYS A 40 5.04 8.71 -1.80
CA CYS A 40 4.60 9.79 -0.90
C CYS A 40 3.55 9.34 0.14
N CYS A 41 2.97 8.16 -0.02
CA CYS A 41 1.92 7.59 0.79
C CYS A 41 2.32 6.26 1.45
N ASP A 42 3.61 5.88 1.42
CA ASP A 42 4.09 4.59 1.96
C ASP A 42 3.81 4.42 3.47
N TYR A 43 3.65 5.52 4.21
CA TYR A 43 3.33 5.54 5.65
C TYR A 43 1.86 5.87 5.92
N ASN A 44 1.02 5.85 4.90
CA ASN A 44 -0.39 6.17 5.05
C ASN A 44 -1.18 4.92 5.47
N GLU A 45 -1.96 5.04 6.54
CA GLU A 45 -2.63 3.90 7.19
C GLU A 45 -3.52 3.11 6.22
N PRO A 46 -4.44 3.73 5.46
CA PRO A 46 -5.20 3.04 4.41
C PRO A 46 -4.36 2.27 3.39
N VAL A 47 -3.24 2.84 2.92
CA VAL A 47 -2.37 2.20 1.92
C VAL A 47 -1.66 0.99 2.55
N TYR A 48 -1.14 1.16 3.76
CA TYR A 48 -0.48 0.09 4.50
C TYR A 48 -1.44 -1.06 4.85
N GLU A 49 -2.65 -0.77 5.33
CA GLU A 49 -3.64 -1.79 5.66
C GLU A 49 -4.05 -2.60 4.43
N VAL A 50 -4.20 -1.98 3.26
CA VAL A 50 -4.39 -2.72 2.00
C VAL A 50 -3.18 -3.59 1.70
N ALA A 51 -1.97 -3.02 1.74
CA ALA A 51 -0.72 -3.74 1.41
C ALA A 51 -0.49 -4.97 2.31
N LYS A 52 -0.86 -4.89 3.59
CA LYS A 52 -0.71 -5.97 4.56
C LYS A 52 -1.57 -7.21 4.25
N GLN A 53 -2.73 -7.02 3.60
CA GLN A 53 -3.63 -8.12 3.22
C GLN A 53 -3.22 -8.84 1.93
N ILE A 54 -2.26 -8.29 1.18
CA ILE A 54 -1.82 -8.86 -0.09
C ILE A 54 -0.85 -10.01 0.16
N ASN A 55 -1.11 -11.13 -0.51
CA ASN A 55 -0.14 -12.22 -0.61
C ASN A 55 0.85 -11.91 -1.75
N LEU A 56 2.09 -11.61 -1.41
CA LEU A 56 3.11 -11.19 -2.39
C LEU A 56 3.48 -12.28 -3.40
N ASP A 57 3.28 -13.56 -3.04
CA ASP A 57 3.54 -14.70 -3.93
C ASP A 57 2.57 -14.74 -5.12
N ASP A 58 1.40 -14.10 -5.00
CA ASP A 58 0.38 -14.04 -6.05
C ASP A 58 0.66 -12.93 -7.08
N ILE A 59 1.61 -12.03 -6.82
CA ILE A 59 1.97 -10.93 -7.73
C ILE A 59 3.01 -11.42 -8.74
N GLN A 60 2.67 -11.42 -10.02
CA GLN A 60 3.54 -11.82 -11.13
C GLN A 60 4.56 -10.74 -11.48
N ASP A 61 4.16 -9.46 -11.47
CA ASP A 61 5.06 -8.35 -11.80
C ASP A 61 6.06 -8.08 -10.66
N GLU A 62 7.35 -8.26 -10.93
CA GLU A 62 8.43 -8.08 -9.94
C GLU A 62 8.49 -6.65 -9.38
N SER A 63 8.21 -5.64 -10.22
CA SER A 63 8.21 -4.24 -9.78
C SER A 63 7.07 -3.96 -8.81
N TYR A 64 5.90 -4.58 -9.03
CA TYR A 64 4.74 -4.45 -8.14
C TYR A 64 5.02 -5.17 -6.82
N ARG A 65 5.58 -6.38 -6.91
CA ARG A 65 5.98 -7.17 -5.74
C ARG A 65 6.98 -6.40 -4.87
N ALA A 66 8.01 -5.82 -5.47
CA ALA A 66 9.01 -5.03 -4.77
C ALA A 66 8.39 -3.81 -4.08
N TYR A 67 7.50 -3.09 -4.77
CA TYR A 67 6.78 -1.95 -4.20
C TYR A 67 5.97 -2.35 -2.97
N PHE A 68 5.11 -3.37 -3.06
CA PHE A 68 4.29 -3.78 -1.91
C PHE A 68 5.11 -4.33 -0.75
N GLN A 69 6.23 -5.00 -1.04
CA GLN A 69 7.17 -5.44 -0.01
C GLN A 69 7.76 -4.24 0.74
N GLU A 70 8.15 -3.18 0.04
CA GLU A 70 8.70 -1.96 0.64
C GLU A 70 7.66 -1.21 1.49
N VAL A 71 6.45 -1.02 0.95
CA VAL A 71 5.34 -0.37 1.68
C VAL A 71 5.02 -1.10 2.98
N LYS A 72 4.92 -2.44 2.91
CA LYS A 72 4.64 -3.25 4.09
C LYS A 72 5.75 -3.13 5.13
N ALA A 73 7.02 -3.20 4.73
CA ALA A 73 8.15 -3.07 5.65
C ALA A 73 8.21 -1.67 6.30
N LYS A 74 7.93 -0.61 5.54
CA LYS A 74 7.88 0.78 6.06
C LYS A 74 6.73 0.96 7.05
N GLY A 75 5.54 0.46 6.70
CA GLY A 75 4.37 0.52 7.56
C GLY A 75 4.53 -0.30 8.84
N ASP A 76 5.02 -1.54 8.75
CA ASP A 76 5.29 -2.39 9.92
C ASP A 76 6.21 -1.67 10.92
N LYS A 77 7.29 -1.05 10.43
CA LYS A 77 8.19 -0.24 11.25
C LYS A 77 7.50 0.99 11.86
N TYR A 78 6.81 1.78 11.05
CA TYR A 78 6.20 3.03 11.52
C TYR A 78 5.10 2.77 12.58
N TYR A 79 4.18 1.85 12.30
CA TYR A 79 3.04 1.60 13.19
C TYR A 79 3.43 0.83 14.45
N SER A 80 4.47 -0.01 14.41
CA SER A 80 5.02 -0.60 15.65
C SER A 80 5.64 0.46 16.57
N GLU A 81 6.40 1.41 16.02
CA GLU A 81 6.96 2.53 16.80
C GLU A 81 5.84 3.42 17.39
N VAL A 82 4.77 3.67 16.64
CA VAL A 82 3.60 4.43 17.14
C VAL A 82 2.92 3.69 18.30
N GLU A 83 2.62 2.39 18.15
CA GLU A 83 2.00 1.60 19.21
C GLU A 83 2.84 1.51 20.49
N GLU A 84 4.17 1.43 20.36
CA GLU A 84 5.08 1.42 21.52
C GLU A 84 5.07 2.75 22.26
N ASN A 85 5.06 3.87 21.53
CA ASN A 85 5.01 5.21 22.11
C ASN A 85 3.67 5.52 22.79
N GLU A 86 2.56 4.99 22.25
CA GLU A 86 1.23 5.12 22.87
C GLU A 86 1.11 4.33 24.18
N LYS A 87 1.80 3.19 24.31
CA LYS A 87 1.81 2.38 25.56
C LYS A 87 2.65 3.00 26.68
N GLN A 88 3.52 3.96 26.36
CA GLN A 88 4.42 4.62 27.32
C GLN A 88 3.86 5.95 27.85
N ASN A 89 2.77 6.47 27.27
CA ASN A 89 2.06 7.67 27.69
C ASN A 89 0.79 7.33 28.48
#